data_AF-A0A388LI41-F1
#
_entry.id   AF-A0A388LI41-F1
#
_cell.length_a   1.000
_cell.length_b   1.000
_cell.length_c   1.000
_cell.angle_alpha   90.00
_cell.angle_beta   90.00
_cell.angle_gamma   90.00
#
_symmetry.space_group_name_H-M   'P 1'
#
loop_
_entity.id
_entity.type
_entity.pdbx_description
1 polymer ?
#
loop_
_entity_poly.entity_id
_entity_poly.type
_entity_poly.pdbx_seq_one_letter_code
_entity_poly.pdbx_strand_id
1 'polypeptide(L)'
;MRWKLGVDPFFLSFSLLLQFVLESPSDVMSLKFHPSKTEYIIGGCYNGQVILWDTGSVQEYIFRKEGEDDEKELSATTIIRHTLISAVDISHNMIVSDIVWLPEKYEGP
;
A
#
# COMPACT_ATOMS: atom_id res chain seq x y z
N MET A 1 -32.54 -10.58 13.44
CA MET A 1 -31.56 -10.84 14.52
C MET A 1 -30.69 -9.60 14.64
N ARG A 2 -30.55 -9.01 15.84
CA ARG A 2 -29.97 -7.67 16.06
C ARG A 2 -28.57 -7.82 16.64
N TRP A 3 -27.55 -7.49 15.85
CA TRP A 3 -26.14 -7.54 16.27
C TRP A 3 -25.87 -6.48 17.33
N LYS A 4 -25.24 -6.87 18.44
CA LYS A 4 -25.11 -6.06 19.66
C LYS A 4 -23.77 -5.32 19.80
N LEU A 5 -22.94 -5.31 18.76
CA LEU A 5 -21.59 -4.74 18.81
C LEU A 5 -21.36 -3.52 17.89
N GLY A 6 -22.41 -3.02 17.23
CA GLY A 6 -22.32 -1.77 16.45
C GLY A 6 -21.45 -1.84 15.18
N VAL A 7 -20.88 -2.99 14.86
CA VAL A 7 -20.11 -3.21 13.62
C VAL A 7 -20.86 -4.24 12.78
N ASP A 8 -21.14 -3.87 11.54
CA ASP A 8 -21.86 -4.75 10.61
C ASP A 8 -20.94 -5.90 10.14
N PRO A 9 -21.37 -7.17 10.21
CA PRO A 9 -20.56 -8.31 9.78
C PRO A 9 -20.19 -8.30 8.29
N PHE A 10 -21.03 -7.71 7.42
CA PHE A 10 -20.74 -7.56 6.00
C PHE A 10 -19.65 -6.51 5.77
N PHE A 11 -19.59 -5.46 6.59
CA PHE A 11 -18.51 -4.46 6.57
C PHE A 11 -17.14 -5.09 6.85
N LEU A 12 -17.06 -5.99 7.84
CA LEU A 12 -15.83 -6.74 8.13
C LEU A 12 -15.47 -7.72 7.01
N SER A 13 -16.45 -8.37 6.40
CA SER A 13 -16.23 -9.28 5.27
C SER A 13 -15.68 -8.56 4.03
N PHE A 14 -16.08 -7.31 3.80
CA PHE A 14 -15.63 -6.50 2.66
C PHE A 14 -14.19 -5.99 2.84
N SER A 15 -13.84 -5.55 4.05
CA SER A 15 -12.47 -5.10 4.36
C SER A 15 -11.40 -6.20 4.22
N LEU A 16 -11.80 -7.47 4.30
CA LEU A 16 -10.88 -8.62 4.19
C LEU A 16 -10.63 -9.05 2.73
N LEU A 17 -11.31 -8.43 1.76
CA LEU A 17 -11.06 -8.70 0.35
C LEU A 17 -9.76 -8.02 -0.10
N LEU A 18 -9.04 -8.68 -1.00
CA LEU A 18 -7.85 -8.13 -1.62
C LEU A 18 -8.23 -6.91 -2.45
N GLN A 19 -7.81 -5.72 -2.00
CA GLN A 19 -8.18 -4.45 -2.65
C GLN A 19 -7.28 -4.13 -3.86
N PHE A 20 -5.97 -4.37 -3.72
CA PHE A 20 -4.98 -4.17 -4.77
C PHE A 20 -3.70 -4.97 -4.46
N VAL A 21 -2.85 -5.12 -5.48
CA VAL A 21 -1.55 -5.79 -5.38
C VAL A 21 -0.46 -4.80 -5.75
N LEU A 22 0.59 -4.72 -4.92
CA LEU A 22 1.79 -3.94 -5.23
C LEU A 22 2.76 -4.81 -6.01
N GLU A 23 3.16 -4.36 -7.20
CA GLU A 23 4.15 -5.05 -8.02
C GLU A 23 5.57 -4.60 -7.64
N SER A 24 6.46 -5.57 -7.46
CA SER A 24 7.88 -5.35 -7.16
C SER A 24 8.76 -6.19 -8.09
N PRO A 25 9.90 -5.66 -8.60
CA PRO A 25 10.86 -6.42 -9.38
C PRO A 25 11.73 -7.38 -8.56
N SER A 26 11.72 -7.27 -7.22
CA SER A 26 12.47 -8.13 -6.29
C SER A 26 11.67 -8.38 -5.01
N ASP A 27 12.03 -9.41 -4.26
CA ASP A 27 11.34 -9.79 -3.01
C ASP A 27 11.36 -8.63 -2.02
N VAL A 28 10.16 -8.23 -1.57
CA VAL A 28 9.97 -7.14 -0.60
C VAL A 28 10.10 -7.72 0.81
N MET A 29 11.09 -7.22 1.55
CA MET A 29 11.47 -7.72 2.88
C MET A 29 11.00 -6.80 4.01
N SER A 30 10.79 -5.52 3.70
CA SER A 30 10.23 -4.53 4.63
C SER A 30 9.26 -3.61 3.89
N LEU A 31 8.21 -3.15 4.57
CA LEU A 31 7.19 -2.27 3.99
C LEU A 31 6.62 -1.34 5.06
N LYS A 32 6.42 -0.06 4.72
CA LYS A 32 5.81 0.95 5.60
C LYS A 32 4.92 1.91 4.82
N PHE A 33 3.77 2.25 5.40
CA PHE A 33 2.95 3.37 4.98
C PHE A 33 3.56 4.69 5.46
N HIS A 34 3.43 5.74 4.66
CA HIS A 34 3.77 7.09 5.10
C HIS A 34 2.85 7.53 6.25
N PRO A 35 3.38 8.18 7.30
CA PRO A 35 2.60 8.51 8.51
C PRO A 35 1.44 9.48 8.25
N SER A 36 1.64 10.50 7.40
CA SER A 36 0.63 11.53 7.10
C SER A 36 -0.11 11.34 5.76
N LYS A 37 0.44 10.56 4.83
CA LYS A 37 0.03 10.50 3.42
C LYS A 37 -0.08 9.03 2.99
N THR A 38 -1.13 8.36 3.47
CA THR A 38 -1.29 6.90 3.38
C THR A 38 -1.40 6.38 1.95
N GLU A 39 -1.52 7.26 0.96
CA GLU A 39 -1.36 6.94 -0.46
C GLU A 39 0.06 6.46 -0.80
N TYR A 40 1.08 6.89 -0.05
CA TYR A 40 2.47 6.52 -0.26
C TYR A 40 2.90 5.35 0.60
N ILE A 41 3.48 4.34 -0.05
CA ILE A 41 4.02 3.13 0.59
C ILE A 41 5.46 2.98 0.15
N ILE A 42 6.38 2.75 1.08
CA ILE A 42 7.77 2.39 0.79
C ILE A 42 8.07 0.96 1.17
N GLY A 43 8.99 0.34 0.45
CA GLY A 43 9.45 -1.01 0.74
C GLY A 43 10.91 -1.24 0.41
N GLY A 44 11.53 -2.14 1.17
CA GLY A 44 12.91 -2.53 1.04
C GLY A 44 13.01 -3.92 0.47
N CYS A 45 13.89 -4.11 -0.52
CA CYS A 45 14.02 -5.34 -1.26
C CYS A 45 15.21 -6.20 -0.80
N TYR A 46 15.15 -7.49 -1.10
CA TYR A 46 16.22 -8.45 -0.85
C TYR A 46 17.53 -8.05 -1.54
N ASN A 47 17.45 -7.51 -2.76
CA ASN A 47 18.61 -7.07 -3.53
C ASN A 47 19.16 -5.69 -3.11
N GLY A 48 18.67 -5.12 -2.01
CA GLY A 48 19.13 -3.84 -1.49
C GLY A 48 18.45 -2.60 -2.08
N GLN A 49 17.50 -2.76 -3.00
CA GLN A 49 16.71 -1.65 -3.54
C GLN A 49 15.67 -1.14 -2.55
N VAL A 50 15.29 0.13 -2.72
CA VAL A 50 14.15 0.75 -2.04
C VAL A 50 13.14 1.17 -3.10
N ILE A 51 11.86 0.91 -2.84
CA ILE A 51 10.75 1.13 -3.75
C ILE A 51 9.73 2.06 -3.10
N LEU A 52 9.11 2.92 -3.91
CA LEU A 52 7.94 3.73 -3.55
C LEU A 52 6.78 3.36 -4.46
N TRP A 53 5.61 3.10 -3.87
CA TRP A 53 4.33 2.99 -4.56
C TRP A 53 3.43 4.16 -4.20
N ASP A 54 2.73 4.68 -5.21
CA ASP A 54 1.63 5.62 -5.05
C ASP A 54 0.31 4.87 -5.28
N THR A 55 -0.55 4.86 -4.27
CA THR A 55 -1.83 4.17 -4.28
C THR A 55 -3.02 5.13 -4.33
N GLY A 56 -2.78 6.45 -4.46
CA GLY A 56 -3.81 7.48 -4.34
C GLY A 56 -4.97 7.30 -5.32
N SER A 57 -4.69 7.02 -6.59
CA SER A 57 -5.72 6.80 -7.60
C SER A 57 -6.60 5.57 -7.32
N VAL A 58 -6.02 4.51 -6.74
CA VAL A 58 -6.75 3.29 -6.40
C VAL A 58 -7.57 3.48 -5.14
N GLN A 59 -7.01 4.14 -4.12
CA GLN A 59 -7.74 4.49 -2.90
C GLN A 59 -8.96 5.37 -3.21
N GLU A 60 -8.81 6.37 -4.09
CA GLU A 60 -9.91 7.22 -4.52
C GLU A 60 -11.01 6.42 -5.24
N TYR A 61 -10.62 5.50 -6.13
CA TYR A 61 -11.57 4.63 -6.83
C TYR A 61 -12.37 3.74 -5.85
N ILE A 62 -11.68 3.12 -4.90
CA ILE A 62 -12.30 2.25 -3.88
C ILE A 62 -13.27 3.07 -3.02
N PHE A 63 -12.83 4.24 -2.54
CA PHE A 63 -13.67 5.13 -1.72
C PHE A 63 -14.94 5.57 -2.44
N ARG A 64 -14.85 5.89 -3.75
CA ARG A 64 -16.04 6.22 -4.55
C ARG A 64 -16.98 5.04 -4.69
N LYS A 65 -16.45 3.82 -4.86
CA LYS A 65 -17.24 2.59 -4.99
C LYS A 65 -17.98 2.23 -3.69
N GLU A 66 -17.41 2.51 -2.52
CA GLU A 66 -18.10 2.29 -1.22
C GLU A 66 -19.39 3.12 -1.07
N GLY A 67 -19.56 4.19 -1.84
CA GLY A 67 -20.78 5.01 -1.86
C GLY A 67 -21.87 4.54 -2.83
N GLU A 68 -21.59 3.59 -3.72
CA GLU A 68 -22.52 3.07 -4.72
C GLU A 68 -22.81 1.58 -4.45
N ASP A 69 -24.09 1.23 -4.26
CA ASP A 69 -24.58 -0.12 -3.92
C ASP A 69 -24.53 -1.10 -5.13
N ASP A 70 -23.48 -0.99 -5.93
CA ASP A 70 -23.30 -1.75 -7.16
C ASP A 70 -22.50 -3.03 -6.81
N GLU A 71 -23.22 -4.15 -6.66
CA GLU A 71 -22.73 -5.52 -6.36
C GLU A 71 -21.82 -6.11 -7.48
N LYS A 72 -21.04 -5.30 -8.19
CA LYS A 72 -20.06 -5.81 -9.14
C LYS A 72 -18.88 -6.39 -8.39
N GLU A 73 -18.73 -7.71 -8.50
CA GLU A 73 -17.57 -8.49 -8.08
C GLU A 73 -16.27 -7.72 -8.32
N LEU A 74 -15.52 -7.51 -7.24
CA LEU A 74 -14.15 -7.00 -7.27
C LEU A 74 -13.23 -8.10 -7.83
N SER A 75 -13.37 -8.45 -9.11
CA SER A 75 -12.61 -9.56 -9.73
C SER A 75 -11.37 -9.12 -10.50
N ALA A 76 -11.18 -7.81 -10.69
CA ALA A 76 -9.94 -7.26 -11.24
C ALA A 76 -9.14 -6.62 -10.10
N THR A 77 -8.35 -7.43 -9.38
CA THR A 77 -7.38 -6.93 -8.41
C THR A 77 -6.46 -5.95 -9.12
N THR A 78 -6.54 -4.66 -8.78
CA THR A 78 -5.74 -3.64 -9.44
C THR A 78 -4.28 -3.84 -9.05
N ILE A 79 -3.42 -3.98 -10.06
CA ILE A 79 -1.97 -4.10 -9.87
C ILE A 79 -1.37 -2.69 -9.93
N ILE A 80 -0.71 -2.28 -8.85
CA ILE A 80 -0.05 -1.00 -8.72
C ILE A 80 1.44 -1.22 -8.94
N ARG A 81 1.94 -0.64 -10.02
CA ARG A 81 3.39 -0.61 -10.31
C ARG A 81 4.09 0.39 -9.40
N HIS A 82 5.38 0.15 -9.16
CA HIS A 82 6.21 1.10 -8.44
C HIS A 82 6.26 2.44 -9.17
N THR A 83 6.16 3.52 -8.41
CA THR A 83 6.32 4.89 -8.91
C THR A 83 7.79 5.24 -9.01
N LEU A 84 8.57 4.86 -7.99
CA LEU A 84 10.02 5.05 -7.95
C LEU A 84 10.70 3.79 -7.43
N ILE A 85 11.91 3.56 -7.92
CA ILE A 85 12.82 2.51 -7.44
C ILE A 85 14.24 3.07 -7.42
N SER A 86 15.00 2.78 -6.36
CA SER A 86 16.41 3.15 -6.30
C SER A 86 17.21 2.40 -7.37
N ALA A 87 18.21 3.05 -7.96
CA ALA A 87 19.07 2.40 -8.94
C ALA A 87 19.94 1.31 -8.26
N VAL A 88 19.99 0.12 -8.87
CA VAL A 88 20.67 -1.06 -8.30
C VAL A 88 22.14 -0.76 -7.96
N ASP A 89 22.84 -0.04 -8.83
CA ASP A 89 24.29 0.18 -8.71
C ASP A 89 24.69 1.16 -7.59
N ILE A 90 23.74 1.95 -7.09
CA ILE A 90 23.97 2.93 -6.02
C ILE A 90 23.12 2.66 -4.78
N SER A 91 22.39 1.54 -4.76
CA SER A 91 21.56 1.16 -3.63
C SER A 91 22.39 0.47 -2.53
N HIS A 92 21.72 -0.06 -1.52
CA HIS A 92 22.36 -0.94 -0.57
C HIS A 92 22.85 -2.22 -1.27
N ASN A 93 24.00 -2.75 -0.82
CA ASN A 93 24.55 -4.02 -1.32
C ASN A 93 24.02 -5.24 -0.57
N MET A 94 23.08 -5.03 0.37
CA MET A 94 22.52 -6.04 1.27
C MET A 94 21.02 -5.81 1.41
N ILE A 95 20.32 -6.86 1.87
CA ILE A 95 18.88 -6.85 2.15
C ILE A 95 18.49 -5.61 2.96
N VAL A 96 17.45 -4.90 2.51
CA VAL A 96 16.83 -3.82 3.30
C VAL A 96 15.77 -4.42 4.22
N SER A 97 16.18 -4.81 5.42
CA SER A 97 15.34 -5.50 6.41
C SER A 97 14.35 -4.60 7.16
N ASP A 98 14.61 -3.29 7.19
CA ASP A 98 13.70 -2.31 7.78
C ASP A 98 13.84 -0.97 7.08
N ILE A 99 12.76 -0.20 7.11
CA ILE A 99 12.68 1.14 6.53
C ILE A 99 11.84 2.00 7.47
N VAL A 100 12.20 3.28 7.59
CA VAL A 100 11.46 4.25 8.39
C VAL A 100 11.33 5.56 7.65
N TRP A 101 10.15 6.18 7.74
CA TRP A 101 9.94 7.56 7.35
C TRP A 101 10.57 8.49 8.37
N LEU A 102 11.37 9.45 7.92
CA LEU A 102 11.88 10.47 8.81
C LEU A 102 10.74 11.43 9.20
N PRO A 103 10.67 11.89 10.45
CA PRO A 103 9.72 12.93 10.83
C PRO A 103 9.91 14.20 9.99
N GLU A 104 8.82 14.91 9.70
CA GLU A 104 8.79 16.11 8.85
C GLU A 104 9.82 17.18 9.24
N LYS A 105 10.15 17.30 10.53
CA LYS A 105 11.20 18.22 11.03
C LYS A 105 12.62 17.96 10.46
N TYR A 106 12.81 16.81 9.78
CA TYR A 106 14.05 16.43 9.12
C TYR A 106 13.94 16.44 7.60
N GLU A 107 12.78 16.81 7.04
CA GLU A 107 12.67 17.09 5.62
C GLU A 107 13.46 18.37 5.32
N GLY A 108 14.28 18.36 4.27
CA GLY A 108 15.11 19.51 3.89
C GLY A 108 14.27 20.75 3.54
N PRO A 109 14.90 21.93 3.45
CA PRO A 109 14.22 23.16 3.06
C PRO A 109 13.64 23.10 1.64
#